data_AF-B3NX06-F1
#
_entry.id   AF-B3NX06-F1
#
_cell.length_a   1.000
_cell.length_b   1.000
_cell.length_c   1.000
_cell.angle_alpha   90.00
_cell.angle_beta   90.00
_cell.angle_gamma   90.00
#
_symmetry.space_group_name_H-M   'P 1'
#
loop_
_entity.id
_entity.type
_entity.pdbx_description
1 polymer ?
#
loop_
_entity_poly.entity_id
_entity_poly.type
_entity_poly.pdbx_seq_one_letter_code
_entity_poly.pdbx_strand_id
1 'polypeptide(L)'
;MWIPNERTICALMPLVIFATWQLCLVPGTNAKHLAVRLRDPQTKIESETVPLSPDHSHTDESGVRGAARDAVHRRKRRQLSDWLIAPNTRWCGRGNLANGTYNDLGGASKADKCCRKHDHCKMWIDGMSNRYDLFNYRPYTLSHCSCDLRFRTCLKMAGDEDANAIGKLFFNVVQTQCFGLKSETVCVQRAGSGKDVDPCVKEEVRQKAFLRDNKRF
;
A
#
# COMPACT_ATOMS: atom_id res chain seq x y z
N MET A 1 -28.08 -15.69 -49.79
CA MET A 1 -27.00 -15.47 -50.78
C MET A 1 -27.08 -14.01 -51.21
N TRP A 2 -25.92 -13.36 -51.37
CA TRP A 2 -25.69 -11.95 -51.78
C TRP A 2 -25.48 -10.89 -50.69
N ILE A 3 -24.20 -10.66 -50.41
CA ILE A 3 -23.61 -9.35 -50.13
C ILE A 3 -23.38 -8.66 -51.49
N PRO A 4 -23.56 -7.34 -51.59
CA PRO A 4 -22.46 -6.47 -52.06
C PRO A 4 -22.39 -5.21 -51.16
N ASN A 5 -21.28 -4.90 -50.50
CA ASN A 5 -19.98 -4.37 -50.96
C ASN A 5 -19.99 -2.93 -51.48
N GLU A 6 -18.99 -2.21 -50.97
CA GLU A 6 -18.65 -0.79 -51.06
C GLU A 6 -18.39 -0.26 -52.47
N ARG A 7 -18.46 1.08 -52.56
CA ARG A 7 -17.93 2.07 -53.53
C ARG A 7 -19.07 2.94 -54.00
N THR A 8 -19.19 4.18 -53.55
CA THR A 8 -18.75 5.41 -54.25
C THR A 8 -19.17 6.54 -53.29
N ILE A 9 -18.29 7.42 -52.79
CA ILE A 9 -18.12 8.79 -53.32
C ILE A 9 -16.80 9.33 -52.77
N CYS A 10 -15.88 9.59 -53.70
CA CYS A 10 -14.68 10.42 -53.51
C CYS A 10 -15.02 11.90 -53.67
N ALA A 11 -14.13 12.73 -53.10
CA ALA A 11 -13.99 14.18 -53.26
C ALA A 11 -15.07 15.00 -52.51
N LEU A 12 -14.71 15.90 -51.58
CA LEU A 12 -13.83 17.05 -51.81
C LEU A 12 -12.96 17.35 -50.58
N MET A 13 -11.64 17.40 -50.81
CA MET A 13 -10.67 18.14 -50.00
C MET A 13 -10.57 19.57 -50.54
N PRO A 14 -10.19 20.54 -49.68
CA PRO A 14 -8.88 21.18 -49.87
C PRO A 14 -8.13 21.22 -48.52
N LEU A 15 -6.98 20.54 -48.42
CA LEU A 15 -5.65 21.12 -48.65
C LEU A 15 -5.38 22.43 -47.89
N VAL A 16 -4.91 22.34 -46.64
CA VAL A 16 -3.90 23.27 -46.12
C VAL A 16 -2.86 22.52 -45.26
N ILE A 17 -1.78 22.15 -45.95
CA ILE A 17 -0.37 22.26 -45.55
C ILE A 17 0.13 21.41 -44.36
N PHE A 18 0.85 20.35 -44.76
CA PHE A 18 1.96 19.71 -44.06
C PHE A 18 3.04 20.72 -43.66
N ALA A 19 3.49 20.67 -42.41
CA ALA A 19 4.81 21.17 -42.02
C ALA A 19 5.49 20.17 -41.07
N THR A 20 6.31 19.33 -41.70
CA THR A 20 7.63 18.86 -41.26
C THR A 20 7.77 18.18 -39.89
N TRP A 21 7.78 16.85 -39.94
CA TRP A 21 8.71 16.03 -39.18
C TRP A 21 10.17 16.39 -39.54
N GLN A 22 10.99 16.79 -38.56
CA GLN A 22 12.35 16.25 -38.35
C GLN A 22 13.05 16.89 -37.15
N LEU A 23 13.53 16.01 -36.26
CA LEU A 23 14.79 16.05 -35.52
C LEU A 23 15.03 17.20 -34.51
N CYS A 24 15.02 16.83 -33.23
CA CYS A 24 16.07 17.22 -32.29
C CYS A 24 16.32 16.05 -31.31
N LEU A 25 17.20 15.13 -31.72
CA LEU A 25 18.04 14.35 -30.82
C LEU A 25 19.01 15.33 -30.15
N VAL A 26 18.92 15.51 -28.84
CA VAL A 26 19.94 16.22 -28.06
C VAL A 26 20.86 15.18 -27.40
N PRO A 27 22.15 15.15 -27.75
CA PRO A 27 23.13 14.28 -27.09
C PRO A 27 23.67 14.90 -25.80
N GLY A 28 23.78 14.05 -24.78
CA GLY A 28 24.85 14.01 -23.78
C GLY A 28 25.25 15.29 -23.03
N THR A 29 24.91 15.33 -21.73
CA THR A 29 25.74 16.04 -20.73
C THR A 29 26.11 15.10 -19.58
N ASN A 30 27.41 15.15 -19.30
CA ASN A 30 28.20 14.37 -18.36
C ASN A 30 27.70 14.48 -16.91
N ALA A 31 27.37 13.35 -16.27
CA ALA A 31 27.32 13.27 -14.80
C ALA A 31 28.48 12.39 -14.34
N LYS A 32 29.59 13.07 -13.98
CA LYS A 32 30.68 12.49 -13.20
C LYS A 32 30.12 12.11 -11.84
N HIS A 33 30.10 10.83 -11.48
CA HIS A 33 30.25 10.43 -10.09
C HIS A 33 30.98 9.08 -10.05
N LEU A 34 32.26 9.19 -9.72
CA LEU A 34 33.15 8.08 -9.44
C LEU A 34 32.73 7.52 -8.06
N ALA A 35 32.07 6.36 -8.05
CA ALA A 35 31.87 5.59 -6.85
C ALA A 35 33.09 4.69 -6.64
N VAL A 36 34.06 5.15 -5.84
CA VAL A 36 35.12 4.27 -5.34
C VAL A 36 34.50 3.37 -4.27
N ARG A 37 34.64 2.07 -4.50
CA ARG A 37 34.38 0.99 -3.56
C ARG A 37 35.73 0.46 -3.09
N LEU A 38 35.70 -0.19 -1.94
CA LEU A 38 36.69 -1.08 -1.30
C LEU A 38 37.45 -0.41 -0.15
N ARG A 39 37.17 -0.84 1.10
CA ARG A 39 37.79 -1.98 1.84
C ARG A 39 39.19 -1.53 2.35
N ASP A 40 39.63 -1.76 3.58
CA ASP A 40 39.37 -2.83 4.54
C ASP A 40 39.99 -2.43 5.91
N PRO A 41 40.39 -3.31 6.86
CA PRO A 41 40.18 -3.17 8.30
C PRO A 41 41.52 -2.94 9.07
N GLN A 42 41.47 -2.99 10.42
CA GLN A 42 42.53 -3.42 11.38
C GLN A 42 42.45 -2.59 12.68
N THR A 43 41.94 -3.19 13.77
CA THR A 43 42.67 -3.78 14.92
C THR A 43 43.37 -2.75 15.82
N LYS A 44 42.88 -2.58 17.07
CA LYS A 44 43.39 -3.16 18.35
C LYS A 44 44.55 -2.31 18.91
N ILE A 45 44.46 -1.77 20.13
CA ILE A 45 45.15 -2.22 21.38
C ILE A 45 44.86 -1.06 22.38
N GLU A 46 44.07 -1.19 23.46
CA GLU A 46 44.37 -1.72 24.81
C GLU A 46 45.35 -0.86 25.65
N SER A 47 44.84 -0.18 26.69
CA SER A 47 45.46 0.07 28.00
C SER A 47 44.41 0.70 28.93
N GLU A 48 43.91 -0.03 29.92
CA GLU A 48 44.34 -0.07 31.34
C GLU A 48 43.55 0.88 32.27
N THR A 49 43.39 0.38 33.49
CA THR A 49 42.40 0.62 34.54
C THR A 49 42.63 1.86 35.44
N VAL A 50 41.53 2.60 35.74
CA VAL A 50 40.94 3.03 37.06
C VAL A 50 41.80 3.91 38.03
N PRO A 51 41.27 4.73 38.99
CA PRO A 51 39.93 5.33 39.23
C PRO A 51 39.94 6.87 39.40
N LEU A 52 38.74 7.50 39.50
CA LEU A 52 38.21 8.31 40.63
C LEU A 52 37.22 9.38 40.12
N SER A 53 35.99 9.37 40.67
CA SER A 53 34.84 10.27 40.39
C SER A 53 35.19 11.77 40.58
N PRO A 54 34.47 12.75 39.97
CA PRO A 54 33.03 13.00 40.15
C PRO A 54 32.24 13.31 38.85
N ASP A 55 31.00 12.83 38.74
CA ASP A 55 30.10 13.05 37.61
C ASP A 55 29.73 14.54 37.42
N HIS A 56 30.24 15.15 36.35
CA HIS A 56 29.75 16.42 35.83
C HIS A 56 28.85 16.15 34.61
N SER A 57 27.60 16.58 34.74
CA SER A 57 26.60 16.63 33.68
C SER A 57 27.05 17.52 32.51
N HIS A 58 27.40 16.90 31.38
CA HIS A 58 27.34 17.55 30.07
C HIS A 58 26.25 16.89 29.24
N THR A 59 25.06 17.48 29.28
CA THR A 59 23.93 17.10 28.42
C THR A 59 24.24 17.51 26.98
N ASP A 60 24.35 16.53 26.10
CA ASP A 60 24.37 16.72 24.65
C ASP A 60 23.02 17.28 24.17
N GLU A 61 22.95 18.60 24.02
CA GLU A 61 21.76 19.32 23.58
C GLU A 61 21.34 19.00 22.13
N SER A 62 22.24 18.43 21.32
CA SER A 62 22.00 18.20 19.89
C SER A 62 21.11 16.97 19.65
N GLY A 63 21.32 15.89 20.42
CA GLY A 63 20.48 14.69 20.39
C GLY A 63 19.07 14.92 20.97
N VAL A 64 18.96 15.75 22.01
CA VAL A 64 17.68 16.07 22.67
C VAL A 64 16.77 16.89 21.75
N ARG A 65 17.33 17.85 21.00
CA ARG A 65 16.57 18.64 20.01
C ARG A 65 16.09 17.79 18.83
N GLY A 66 16.87 16.79 18.40
CA GLY A 66 16.44 15.80 17.40
C GLY A 66 15.27 14.95 17.87
N ALA A 67 15.39 14.36 19.06
CA ALA A 67 14.33 13.54 19.67
C ALA A 67 13.04 14.34 19.94
N ALA A 68 13.15 15.59 20.39
CA ALA A 68 12.01 16.47 20.61
C ALA A 68 11.29 16.85 19.30
N ARG A 69 12.03 17.17 18.24
CA ARG A 69 11.45 17.47 16.91
C ARG A 69 10.73 16.25 16.33
N ASP A 70 11.32 15.06 16.45
CA ASP A 70 10.69 13.81 16.03
C ASP A 70 9.42 13.50 16.82
N ALA A 71 9.41 13.77 18.14
CA ALA A 71 8.23 13.61 18.98
C ALA A 71 7.10 14.56 18.57
N VAL A 72 7.41 15.82 18.26
CA VAL A 72 6.44 16.82 17.78
C VAL A 72 5.88 16.43 16.41
N HIS A 73 6.73 15.99 15.48
CA HIS A 73 6.29 15.50 14.17
C HIS A 73 5.41 14.26 14.28
N ARG A 74 5.74 13.31 15.17
CA ARG A 74 4.88 12.15 15.47
C ARG A 74 3.54 12.57 16.07
N ARG A 75 3.51 13.50 17.03
CA ARG A 75 2.27 14.02 17.61
C ARG A 75 1.38 14.70 16.56
N LYS A 76 1.97 15.51 15.67
CA LYS A 76 1.24 16.15 14.57
C LYS A 76 0.69 15.14 13.56
N ARG A 77 1.46 14.08 13.24
CA ARG A 77 1.01 12.98 12.38
C ARG A 77 -0.15 12.19 13.01
N ARG A 78 -0.12 11.98 14.33
CA ARG A 78 -1.23 11.35 15.08
C ARG A 78 -2.50 12.19 14.99
N GLN A 79 -2.43 13.48 15.30
CA GLN A 79 -3.58 14.39 15.17
C GLN A 79 -4.19 14.42 13.75
N LEU A 80 -3.35 14.32 12.71
CA LEU A 80 -3.82 14.20 11.33
C LEU A 80 -4.45 12.82 11.03
N SER A 81 -3.93 11.73 11.60
CA SER A 81 -4.55 10.39 11.45
C SER A 81 -5.86 10.25 12.22
N ASP A 82 -6.05 11.01 13.31
CA ASP A 82 -7.28 10.99 14.10
C ASP A 82 -8.49 11.49 13.27
N TRP A 83 -8.27 12.39 12.31
CA TRP A 83 -9.31 12.81 11.36
C TRP A 83 -9.70 11.69 10.36
N LEU A 84 -8.81 10.72 10.14
CA LEU A 84 -9.12 9.57 9.28
C LEU A 84 -9.87 8.46 10.02
N ILE A 85 -10.29 8.70 11.26
CA ILE A 85 -11.07 7.80 12.11
C ILE A 85 -12.46 8.40 12.32
N ALA A 86 -13.49 7.57 12.16
CA ALA A 86 -14.87 8.01 12.30
C ALA A 86 -15.11 8.59 13.71
N PRO A 87 -15.89 9.67 13.83
CA PRO A 87 -16.16 10.29 15.12
C PRO A 87 -16.79 9.27 16.07
N ASN A 88 -16.48 9.40 17.37
CA ASN A 88 -16.99 8.52 18.42
C ASN A 88 -16.61 7.02 18.28
N THR A 89 -15.60 6.70 17.45
CA THR A 89 -15.03 5.36 17.30
C THR A 89 -13.53 5.37 17.63
N ARG A 90 -12.96 4.20 17.89
CA ARG A 90 -11.51 4.01 18.07
C ARG A 90 -10.87 3.21 16.95
N TRP A 91 -11.64 2.42 16.19
CA TRP A 91 -11.15 1.46 15.21
C TRP A 91 -11.63 1.71 13.78
N CYS A 92 -12.63 2.59 13.57
CA CYS A 92 -13.19 2.80 12.23
C CYS A 92 -12.39 3.83 11.43
N GLY A 93 -11.22 3.45 10.92
CA GLY A 93 -10.42 4.34 10.09
C GLY A 93 -9.02 3.83 9.77
N ARG A 94 -8.11 4.73 9.36
CA ARG A 94 -6.71 4.36 9.11
C ARG A 94 -5.95 4.26 10.43
N GLY A 95 -5.65 3.03 10.87
CA GLY A 95 -5.06 2.78 12.18
C GLY A 95 -6.14 2.75 13.26
N ASN A 96 -5.79 3.00 14.52
CA ASN A 96 -6.75 3.07 15.61
C ASN A 96 -6.30 4.03 16.73
N LEU A 97 -7.27 4.53 17.49
CA LEU A 97 -7.11 5.37 18.70
C LEU A 97 -7.28 4.55 19.99
N ALA A 98 -7.23 3.22 19.89
CA ALA A 98 -7.32 2.38 21.07
C ALA A 98 -6.07 2.58 21.92
N ASN A 99 -6.24 2.74 23.23
CA ASN A 99 -5.16 2.94 24.20
C ASN A 99 -4.40 1.62 24.49
N GLY A 100 -4.00 0.90 23.44
CA GLY A 100 -3.28 -0.36 23.52
C GLY A 100 -4.12 -1.56 23.98
N THR A 101 -5.41 -1.37 24.26
CA THR A 101 -6.31 -2.47 24.68
C THR A 101 -7.30 -2.81 23.59
N TYR A 102 -7.51 -4.12 23.37
CA TYR A 102 -8.42 -4.61 22.34
C TYR A 102 -9.88 -4.18 22.60
N ASN A 103 -10.28 -4.01 23.86
CA ASN A 103 -11.66 -3.67 24.24
C ASN A 103 -11.89 -2.16 24.45
N ASP A 104 -10.90 -1.30 24.17
CA ASP A 104 -11.13 0.14 24.13
C ASP A 104 -11.98 0.49 22.91
N LEU A 105 -13.26 0.79 23.17
CA LEU A 105 -14.27 1.10 22.16
C LEU A 105 -14.79 2.50 22.42
N GLY A 106 -15.10 3.22 21.33
CA GLY A 106 -15.77 4.51 21.38
C GLY A 106 -17.26 4.38 21.74
N GLY A 107 -17.94 5.53 21.82
CA GLY A 107 -19.37 5.58 22.14
C GLY A 107 -20.25 4.91 21.08
N ALA A 108 -19.82 4.90 19.81
CA ALA A 108 -20.42 4.14 18.70
C ALA A 108 -20.02 2.65 18.77
N SER A 109 -20.14 2.05 19.96
CA SER A 109 -19.47 0.80 20.33
C SER A 109 -19.88 -0.40 19.47
N LYS A 110 -21.10 -0.44 18.91
CA LYS A 110 -21.55 -1.51 18.02
C LYS A 110 -20.82 -1.45 16.68
N ALA A 111 -20.78 -0.28 16.05
CA ALA A 111 -20.05 -0.07 14.81
C ALA A 111 -18.53 -0.26 15.02
N ASP A 112 -18.01 0.25 16.13
CA ASP A 112 -16.59 0.18 16.47
C ASP A 112 -16.09 -1.27 16.67
N LYS A 113 -16.92 -2.13 17.27
CA LYS A 113 -16.66 -3.58 17.34
C LYS A 113 -16.54 -4.22 15.95
N CYS A 114 -17.35 -3.77 14.98
CA CYS A 114 -17.28 -4.27 13.61
C CYS A 114 -15.98 -3.85 12.93
N CYS A 115 -15.56 -2.58 13.07
CA CYS A 115 -14.31 -2.07 12.53
C CYS A 115 -13.10 -2.74 13.17
N ARG A 116 -13.06 -2.84 14.50
CA ARG A 116 -12.00 -3.59 15.22
C ARG A 116 -11.83 -5.01 14.68
N LYS A 117 -12.94 -5.71 14.44
CA LYS A 117 -12.90 -7.08 13.92
C LYS A 117 -12.38 -7.12 12.47
N HIS A 118 -12.69 -6.10 11.67
CA HIS A 118 -12.22 -5.95 10.30
C HIS A 118 -10.71 -5.64 10.24
N ASP A 119 -10.22 -4.75 11.11
CA ASP A 119 -8.80 -4.42 11.25
C ASP A 119 -7.93 -5.64 11.56
N HIS A 120 -8.49 -6.61 12.28
CA HIS A 120 -7.80 -7.86 12.62
C HIS A 120 -7.99 -8.97 11.56
N CYS A 121 -8.27 -8.60 10.30
CA CYS A 121 -8.32 -9.56 9.21
C CYS A 121 -6.96 -10.26 9.05
N LYS A 122 -6.96 -11.60 8.98
CA LYS A 122 -5.73 -12.40 8.85
C LYS A 122 -5.04 -12.26 7.48
N MET A 123 -5.78 -11.81 6.47
CA MET A 123 -5.32 -11.68 5.09
C MET A 123 -5.58 -10.26 4.61
N TRP A 124 -4.49 -9.50 4.46
CA TRP A 124 -4.52 -8.12 4.01
C TRP A 124 -3.35 -7.86 3.06
N ILE A 125 -3.45 -6.81 2.26
CA ILE A 125 -2.36 -6.26 1.44
C ILE A 125 -2.27 -4.78 1.78
N ASP A 126 -1.14 -4.35 2.36
CA ASP A 126 -0.97 -2.95 2.76
C ASP A 126 -1.01 -2.01 1.56
N GLY A 127 -1.43 -0.77 1.79
CA GLY A 127 -1.39 0.26 0.74
C GLY A 127 0.03 0.48 0.24
N MET A 128 0.19 0.65 -1.07
CA MET A 128 1.49 0.82 -1.72
C MET A 128 2.49 -0.32 -1.44
N SER A 129 2.00 -1.56 -1.36
CA SER A 129 2.82 -2.75 -1.11
C SER A 129 2.47 -3.91 -2.03
N ASN A 130 3.35 -4.91 -2.11
CA ASN A 130 3.11 -6.15 -2.84
C ASN A 130 2.86 -7.30 -1.88
N ARG A 131 1.82 -8.10 -2.14
CA ARG A 131 1.60 -9.39 -1.46
C ARG A 131 0.72 -10.28 -2.35
N TYR A 132 0.90 -11.61 -2.25
CA TYR A 132 0.15 -12.59 -3.04
C TYR A 132 0.22 -12.32 -4.56
N ASP A 133 1.40 -11.96 -5.05
CA ASP A 133 1.65 -11.62 -6.46
C ASP A 133 0.74 -10.50 -7.01
N LEU A 134 0.32 -9.57 -6.15
CA LEU A 134 -0.45 -8.38 -6.50
C LEU A 134 0.07 -7.13 -5.78
N PHE A 135 0.42 -6.11 -6.57
CA PHE A 135 0.79 -4.79 -6.05
C PHE A 135 -0.47 -3.94 -5.79
N ASN A 136 -0.65 -3.51 -4.55
CA ASN A 136 -1.73 -2.62 -4.14
C ASN A 136 -1.35 -1.15 -4.39
N TYR A 137 -1.75 -0.62 -5.55
CA TYR A 137 -1.54 0.81 -5.88
C TYR A 137 -2.42 1.79 -5.08
N ARG A 138 -3.33 1.30 -4.23
CA ARG A 138 -4.20 2.19 -3.46
C ARG A 138 -3.48 2.68 -2.21
N PRO A 139 -3.82 3.88 -1.72
CA PRO A 139 -3.25 4.41 -0.48
C PRO A 139 -3.83 3.75 0.78
N TYR A 140 -4.73 2.77 0.65
CA TYR A 140 -5.39 2.06 1.75
C TYR A 140 -5.13 0.55 1.67
N THR A 141 -5.27 -0.12 2.81
CA THR A 141 -5.12 -1.57 2.93
C THR A 141 -6.30 -2.29 2.26
N LEU A 142 -5.99 -3.29 1.44
CA LEU A 142 -6.98 -4.22 0.90
C LEU A 142 -7.14 -5.39 1.87
N SER A 143 -8.38 -5.73 2.22
CA SER A 143 -8.71 -6.91 3.01
C SER A 143 -9.25 -8.02 2.11
N HIS A 144 -9.17 -9.26 2.59
CA HIS A 144 -9.77 -10.38 1.86
C HIS A 144 -11.29 -10.22 1.79
N CYS A 145 -11.91 -10.59 0.67
CA CYS A 145 -13.36 -10.38 0.44
C CYS A 145 -14.26 -11.04 1.50
N SER A 146 -13.80 -12.10 2.17
CA SER A 146 -14.54 -12.68 3.31
C SER A 146 -14.54 -11.78 4.55
N CYS A 147 -13.48 -11.01 4.78
CA CYS A 147 -13.43 -10.02 5.87
C CYS A 147 -14.39 -8.86 5.57
N ASP A 148 -14.38 -8.32 4.36
CA ASP A 148 -15.26 -7.22 3.97
C ASP A 148 -16.74 -7.65 3.97
N LEU A 149 -17.04 -8.88 3.53
CA LEU A 149 -18.40 -9.43 3.63
C LEU A 149 -18.86 -9.52 5.10
N ARG A 150 -18.01 -10.04 6.00
CA ARG A 150 -18.34 -10.13 7.43
C ARG A 150 -18.48 -8.76 8.07
N PHE A 151 -17.66 -7.80 7.65
CA PHE A 151 -17.74 -6.42 8.10
C PHE A 151 -19.06 -5.78 7.69
N ARG A 152 -19.44 -5.89 6.41
CA ARG A 152 -20.75 -5.45 5.91
C ARG A 152 -21.90 -6.06 6.70
N THR A 153 -21.88 -7.37 6.91
CA THR A 153 -22.93 -8.06 7.67
C THR A 153 -22.97 -7.62 9.13
N CYS A 154 -21.81 -7.42 9.76
CA CYS A 154 -21.73 -6.92 11.14
C CYS A 154 -22.38 -5.55 11.28
N LEU A 155 -22.05 -4.61 10.38
CA LEU A 155 -22.63 -3.26 10.38
C LEU A 155 -24.14 -3.28 10.14
N LYS A 156 -24.62 -4.13 9.21
CA LYS A 156 -26.07 -4.30 8.99
C LYS A 156 -26.80 -4.85 10.21
N MET A 157 -26.18 -5.79 10.93
CA MET A 157 -26.77 -6.36 12.15
C MET A 157 -26.71 -5.39 13.33
N ALA A 158 -25.71 -4.52 13.40
CA ALA A 158 -25.64 -3.46 14.42
C ALA A 158 -26.83 -2.49 14.29
N GLY A 159 -27.16 -2.11 13.05
CA GLY A 159 -28.42 -1.47 12.68
C GLY A 159 -28.64 -0.04 13.20
N ASP A 160 -27.67 0.56 13.90
CA ASP A 160 -27.72 1.94 14.37
C ASP A 160 -27.25 2.94 13.31
N GLU A 161 -27.48 4.23 13.57
CA GLU A 161 -27.12 5.32 12.64
C GLU A 161 -25.62 5.32 12.33
N ASP A 162 -24.78 5.16 13.34
CA ASP A 162 -23.32 5.13 13.21
C ASP A 162 -22.86 3.98 12.29
N ALA A 163 -23.35 2.75 12.51
CA ALA A 163 -22.99 1.60 11.69
C ALA A 163 -23.47 1.77 10.23
N ASN A 164 -24.65 2.36 10.05
CA ASN A 164 -25.20 2.64 8.72
C ASN A 164 -24.37 3.70 7.98
N ALA A 165 -23.93 4.75 8.68
CA ALA A 165 -23.07 5.79 8.12
C ALA A 165 -21.71 5.22 7.71
N ILE A 166 -21.06 4.45 8.60
CA ILE A 166 -19.78 3.78 8.32
C ILE A 166 -19.91 2.81 7.13
N GLY A 167 -21.00 2.03 7.09
CA GLY A 167 -21.27 1.11 6.00
C GLY A 167 -21.42 1.82 4.65
N LYS A 168 -22.24 2.87 4.58
CA LYS A 168 -22.40 3.67 3.36
C LYS A 168 -21.09 4.32 2.94
N LEU A 169 -20.33 4.88 3.89
CA LEU A 169 -19.05 5.49 3.60
C LEU A 169 -18.08 4.48 2.98
N PHE A 170 -17.89 3.31 3.60
CA PHE A 170 -16.93 2.30 3.15
C PHE A 170 -17.34 1.66 1.81
N PHE A 171 -18.59 1.18 1.69
CA PHE A 171 -19.01 0.35 0.56
C PHE A 171 -19.65 1.12 -0.59
N ASN A 172 -20.19 2.33 -0.37
CA ASN A 172 -20.93 3.07 -1.40
C ASN A 172 -20.18 4.33 -1.86
N VAL A 173 -19.53 5.05 -0.93
CA VAL A 173 -18.82 6.31 -1.21
C VAL A 173 -17.36 6.06 -1.60
N VAL A 174 -16.57 5.44 -0.70
CA VAL A 174 -15.15 5.14 -0.97
C VAL A 174 -15.01 3.98 -1.96
N GLN A 175 -16.00 3.07 -1.98
CA GLN A 175 -16.04 1.91 -2.86
C GLN A 175 -14.74 1.10 -2.77
N THR A 176 -14.30 0.85 -1.54
CA THR A 176 -13.13 0.02 -1.31
C THR A 176 -13.31 -1.33 -2.00
N GLN A 177 -12.25 -1.82 -2.60
CA GLN A 177 -12.24 -3.16 -3.20
C GLN A 177 -11.64 -4.15 -2.20
N CYS A 178 -11.95 -5.42 -2.41
CA CYS A 178 -11.37 -6.52 -1.67
C CYS A 178 -10.57 -7.40 -2.62
N PHE A 179 -9.82 -8.36 -2.07
CA PHE A 179 -9.16 -9.39 -2.89
C PHE A 179 -9.64 -10.80 -2.54
N GLY A 180 -9.70 -11.66 -3.55
CA GLY A 180 -9.77 -13.10 -3.37
C GLY A 180 -8.42 -13.74 -3.66
N LEU A 181 -8.19 -14.96 -3.18
CA LEU A 181 -7.03 -15.77 -3.54
C LEU A 181 -7.47 -16.86 -4.51
N LYS A 182 -6.67 -17.06 -5.56
CA LYS A 182 -6.80 -18.18 -6.48
C LYS A 182 -5.47 -18.93 -6.51
N SER A 183 -5.55 -20.26 -6.42
CA SER A 183 -4.38 -21.12 -6.62
C SER A 183 -4.08 -21.24 -8.11
N GLU A 184 -2.85 -20.94 -8.49
CA GLU A 184 -2.37 -21.02 -9.87
C GLU A 184 -1.08 -21.84 -9.89
N THR A 185 -0.99 -22.80 -10.80
CA THR A 185 0.25 -23.55 -11.06
C THR A 185 1.15 -22.68 -11.91
N VAL A 186 2.31 -22.32 -11.37
CA VAL A 186 3.31 -21.51 -12.06
C VAL A 186 4.54 -22.33 -12.37
N CYS A 187 5.10 -22.13 -13.56
CA CYS A 187 6.38 -22.68 -13.90
C CYS A 187 7.49 -21.94 -13.15
N VAL A 188 8.26 -22.64 -12.32
CA VAL A 188 9.40 -22.07 -11.58
C VAL A 188 10.75 -22.37 -12.22
N GLN A 189 10.79 -23.38 -13.10
CA GLN A 189 12.01 -23.75 -13.82
C GLN A 189 11.68 -24.22 -15.23
N ARG A 190 12.35 -23.63 -16.21
CA ARG A 190 12.26 -24.01 -17.62
C ARG A 190 13.52 -24.70 -18.11
N ALA A 191 13.37 -25.56 -19.10
CA ALA A 191 14.48 -26.25 -19.75
C ALA A 191 15.32 -25.29 -20.62
N GLY A 192 16.42 -25.81 -21.17
CA GLY A 192 17.18 -25.13 -22.23
C GLY A 192 17.72 -23.77 -21.80
N SER A 193 17.31 -22.72 -22.51
CA SER A 193 17.78 -21.35 -22.30
C SER A 193 17.01 -20.58 -21.22
N GLY A 194 15.94 -21.16 -20.67
CA GLY A 194 15.10 -20.55 -19.64
C GLY A 194 14.08 -19.54 -20.17
N LYS A 195 13.84 -19.48 -21.48
CA LYS A 195 12.88 -18.55 -22.09
C LYS A 195 11.44 -19.05 -21.91
N ASP A 196 10.46 -18.16 -22.01
CA ASP A 196 9.04 -18.54 -21.87
C ASP A 196 8.56 -19.58 -22.91
N VAL A 197 9.25 -19.66 -24.05
CA VAL A 197 9.03 -20.67 -25.10
C VAL A 197 9.58 -22.06 -24.76
N ASP A 198 10.52 -22.14 -23.81
CA ASP A 198 11.12 -23.41 -23.39
C ASP A 198 10.14 -24.20 -22.49
N PRO A 199 10.12 -25.54 -22.57
CA PRO A 199 9.18 -26.35 -21.79
C PRO A 199 9.43 -26.20 -20.29
N CYS A 200 8.34 -26.21 -19.51
CA CYS A 200 8.42 -26.18 -18.06
C CYS A 200 8.89 -27.53 -17.51
N VAL A 201 9.90 -27.50 -16.63
CA VAL A 201 10.47 -28.69 -15.99
C VAL A 201 9.98 -28.83 -14.56
N LYS A 202 9.75 -27.71 -13.87
CA LYS A 202 9.27 -27.69 -12.50
C LYS A 202 8.16 -26.67 -12.33
N GLU A 203 7.05 -27.14 -11.78
CA GLU A 203 5.88 -26.34 -11.44
C GLU A 203 5.69 -26.24 -9.93
N GLU A 204 5.15 -25.12 -9.46
CA GLU A 204 4.76 -24.90 -8.07
C GLU A 204 3.38 -24.25 -8.02
N VAL A 205 2.56 -24.63 -7.05
CA VAL A 205 1.27 -23.98 -6.80
C VAL A 205 1.50 -22.73 -5.97
N ARG A 206 1.07 -21.58 -6.47
CA ARG A 206 1.11 -20.30 -5.77
C ARG A 206 -0.29 -19.73 -5.55
N GLN A 207 -0.44 -18.97 -4.47
CA GLN A 207 -1.67 -18.20 -4.20
C GLN A 207 -1.52 -16.82 -4.79
N LYS A 208 -2.35 -16.50 -5.78
CA LYS A 208 -2.37 -15.19 -6.44
C LYS A 208 -3.64 -14.43 -6.07
N ALA A 209 -3.48 -13.18 -5.67
CA ALA A 209 -4.59 -12.30 -5.38
C ALA A 209 -5.23 -11.76 -6.66
N PHE A 210 -6.54 -11.63 -6.65
CA PHE A 210 -7.31 -10.94 -7.68
C PHE A 210 -8.31 -9.99 -7.03
N LEU A 211 -8.48 -8.82 -7.62
CA LEU A 211 -9.34 -7.76 -7.07
C LEU A 211 -10.81 -8.01 -7.39
N ARG A 212 -11.68 -7.58 -6.48
CA ARG A 212 -13.13 -7.61 -6.64
C ARG A 212 -13.76 -6.37 -6.01
N ASP A 213 -14.85 -5.92 -6.63
CA ASP A 213 -15.68 -4.89 -6.02
C ASP A 213 -16.48 -5.46 -4.86
N ASN A 214 -16.55 -4.68 -3.78
CA ASN A 214 -17.42 -5.01 -2.68
C ASN A 214 -18.90 -4.82 -3.06
N LYS A 215 -19.77 -5.60 -2.42
CA LYS A 215 -21.22 -5.36 -2.51
C LYS A 215 -21.56 -4.05 -1.80
N ARG A 216 -22.37 -3.20 -2.45
CA ARG A 216 -22.92 -1.99 -1.84
C ARG A 216 -23.61 -2.30 -0.50
N PHE A 217 -23.44 -1.40 0.46
CA PHE A 217 -24.09 -1.44 1.77
C PHE A 217 -25.60 -1.34 1.60
#